data_AF-A0A538MLU1-F1
#
_entry.id   AF-A0A538MLU1-F1
#
_cell.length_a   1.000
_cell.length_b   1.000
_cell.length_c   1.000
_cell.angle_alpha   90.00
_cell.angle_beta   90.00
_cell.angle_gamma   90.00
#
_symmetry.space_group_name_H-M   'P 1'
#
loop_
_entity.id
_entity.type
_entity.pdbx_description
1 polymer ?
#
loop_
_entity_poly.entity_id
_entity_poly.type
_entity_poly.pdbx_seq_one_letter_code
_entity_poly.pdbx_strand_id
1 'polypeptide(L)'
;MRKVRFAPSPTGSLHVGNALSAVANRAFGDWMLLRIDDTDPERNVPGGEDAILADLGWLGVDWDEGPVRQSGRSARYAEAGKQLGARFDGITLLREDGTPTYHLASVVDDIDFGITHVIRGNDHRPNERLHRQLAEALGATPPEYIHHGLILGEDGRKLSKRTPGSTVASLREQGIPAAAVRRYLEELGLPKHDVHYDLPRIRRLAIEAIAEMPDVELAEAAEAPVGLVSVLRGARDLNEARELARQVLEPVTAQLPAEARPTLERFKELRERASNGLDHDAARGLIRELKAVGGDLKTLRLALTGRERGPELAALLEALSKDETLRRVDAAF
;
A
#
# COMPACT_ATOMS: atom_id res chain seq x y z
N MET A 1 21.51 21.53 -0.30
CA MET A 1 20.92 20.19 -0.55
C MET A 1 20.39 19.66 0.77
N ARG A 2 19.12 19.26 0.80
CA ARG A 2 18.44 18.67 1.97
C ARG A 2 18.77 17.18 2.03
N LYS A 3 19.74 16.81 2.86
CA LYS A 3 20.03 15.41 3.23
C LYS A 3 19.13 14.99 4.39
N VAL A 4 18.36 13.93 4.19
CA VAL A 4 17.46 13.32 5.17
C VAL A 4 17.78 11.84 5.35
N ARG A 5 17.10 11.18 6.30
CA ARG A 5 17.18 9.71 6.43
C ARG A 5 15.89 9.13 6.97
N PHE A 6 15.61 7.91 6.56
CA PHE A 6 14.64 7.05 7.20
C PHE A 6 15.41 6.00 8.03
N ALA A 7 15.13 5.94 9.33
CA ALA A 7 15.88 5.15 10.29
C ALA A 7 15.00 4.14 11.07
N PRO A 8 14.43 3.10 10.42
CA PRO A 8 13.58 2.13 11.09
C PRO A 8 14.39 1.07 11.86
N SER A 9 13.83 0.60 12.98
CA SER A 9 14.28 -0.64 13.62
C SER A 9 13.63 -1.87 12.97
N PRO A 10 14.35 -2.98 12.77
CA PRO A 10 13.89 -4.16 12.03
C PRO A 10 12.90 -5.01 12.84
N THR A 11 11.69 -4.50 13.03
CA THR A 11 10.63 -5.08 13.88
C THR A 11 9.51 -5.77 13.09
N GLY A 12 9.77 -6.04 11.80
CA GLY A 12 8.81 -6.57 10.83
C GLY A 12 8.33 -5.51 9.84
N SER A 13 7.19 -5.77 9.21
CA SER A 13 6.54 -4.83 8.27
C SER A 13 6.32 -3.45 8.91
N LEU A 14 6.48 -2.41 8.10
CA LEU A 14 6.31 -1.03 8.52
C LEU A 14 4.88 -0.77 8.98
N HIS A 15 4.75 -0.18 10.17
CA HIS A 15 3.52 0.48 10.57
C HIS A 15 3.22 1.66 9.65
N VAL A 16 1.94 1.96 9.41
CA VAL A 16 1.53 3.10 8.56
C VAL A 16 2.14 4.42 9.06
N GLY A 17 2.32 4.59 10.38
CA GLY A 17 3.02 5.76 10.94
C GLY A 17 4.51 5.83 10.55
N ASN A 18 5.21 4.70 10.48
CA ASN A 18 6.60 4.66 10.01
C ASN A 18 6.67 4.84 8.49
N ALA A 19 5.71 4.29 7.75
CA ALA A 19 5.58 4.49 6.32
C ALA A 19 5.35 5.97 5.98
N LEU A 20 4.55 6.70 6.79
CA LEU A 20 4.41 8.16 6.69
C LEU A 20 5.77 8.85 6.81
N SER A 21 6.58 8.51 7.83
CA SER A 21 7.93 9.07 7.97
C SER A 21 8.80 8.77 6.74
N ALA A 22 8.76 7.55 6.20
CA ALA A 22 9.54 7.18 5.02
C ALA A 22 9.14 8.02 3.78
N VAL A 23 7.84 8.09 3.48
CA VAL A 23 7.29 8.86 2.35
C VAL A 23 7.60 10.34 2.51
N ALA A 24 7.40 10.90 3.72
CA ALA A 24 7.65 12.31 3.98
C ALA A 24 9.13 12.69 3.87
N ASN A 25 10.04 11.81 4.32
CA ASN A 25 11.48 12.02 4.13
C ASN A 25 11.82 12.04 2.63
N ARG A 26 11.38 11.03 1.86
CA ARG A 26 11.65 10.96 0.42
C ARG A 26 11.09 12.15 -0.36
N ALA A 27 9.91 12.64 0.01
CA ALA A 27 9.28 13.80 -0.63
C ALA A 27 9.96 15.13 -0.26
N PHE A 28 10.51 15.24 0.95
CA PHE A 28 11.17 16.47 1.41
C PHE A 28 12.65 16.56 1.01
N GLY A 29 13.36 15.44 1.06
CA GLY A 29 14.81 15.38 0.86
C GLY A 29 15.20 15.41 -0.61
N ASP A 30 16.29 16.12 -0.89
CA ASP A 30 16.97 16.02 -2.19
C ASP A 30 17.82 14.75 -2.26
N TRP A 31 18.17 14.20 -1.09
CA TRP A 31 18.97 13.00 -0.90
C TRP A 31 18.54 12.30 0.39
N MET A 32 18.34 10.98 0.37
CA MET A 32 17.88 10.19 1.52
C MET A 32 18.79 9.00 1.80
N LEU A 33 19.19 8.85 3.07
CA LEU A 33 19.81 7.63 3.59
C LEU A 33 18.74 6.66 4.12
N LEU A 34 18.88 5.38 3.83
CA LEU A 34 18.22 4.31 4.58
C LEU A 34 19.19 3.76 5.64
N ARG A 35 18.81 3.87 6.92
CA ARG A 35 19.61 3.36 8.05
C ARG A 35 18.79 2.37 8.86
N ILE A 36 19.32 1.18 9.11
CA ILE A 36 18.67 0.16 9.92
C ILE A 36 19.18 0.30 11.36
N ASP A 37 18.29 0.70 12.26
CA ASP A 37 18.58 0.92 13.68
C ASP A 37 18.44 -0.41 14.45
N ASP A 38 19.41 -1.32 14.23
CA ASP A 38 19.46 -2.71 14.72
C ASP A 38 20.34 -2.90 15.98
N THR A 39 20.67 -1.82 16.68
CA THR A 39 21.52 -1.82 17.89
C THR A 39 20.91 -2.50 19.12
N ASP A 40 19.63 -2.86 19.07
CA ASP A 40 18.90 -3.57 20.11
C ASP A 40 18.42 -4.94 19.59
N PRO A 41 19.27 -5.99 19.66
CA PRO A 41 18.98 -7.29 19.06
C PRO A 41 17.70 -7.95 19.60
N GLU A 42 17.33 -7.66 20.85
CA GLU A 42 16.13 -8.24 21.49
C GLU A 42 14.84 -7.73 20.86
N ARG A 43 14.87 -6.54 20.26
CA ARG A 43 13.71 -5.95 19.57
C ARG A 43 13.65 -6.34 18.10
N ASN A 44 14.73 -6.86 17.55
CA ASN A 44 14.81 -7.23 16.15
C ASN A 44 14.04 -8.53 15.90
N VAL A 45 13.32 -8.58 14.78
CA VAL A 45 12.58 -9.77 14.36
C VAL A 45 13.34 -10.41 13.18
N PRO A 46 13.50 -11.75 13.14
CA PRO A 46 14.05 -12.43 11.97
C PRO A 46 13.31 -12.03 10.68
N GLY A 47 14.05 -11.63 9.63
CA GLY A 47 13.47 -11.11 8.39
C GLY A 47 12.85 -9.71 8.50
N GLY A 48 13.01 -9.02 9.63
CA GLY A 48 12.43 -7.70 9.85
C GLY A 48 13.00 -6.62 8.93
N GLU A 49 14.29 -6.69 8.61
CA GLU A 49 14.91 -5.80 7.61
C GLU A 49 14.36 -6.07 6.21
N ASP A 50 14.30 -7.32 5.78
CA ASP A 50 13.76 -7.71 4.47
C ASP A 50 12.30 -7.25 4.30
N ALA A 51 11.49 -7.36 5.36
CA ALA A 51 10.12 -6.86 5.37
C ALA A 51 10.05 -5.34 5.17
N ILE A 52 10.95 -4.57 5.81
CA ILE A 52 11.03 -3.12 5.62
C ILE A 52 11.41 -2.80 4.17
N LEU A 53 12.42 -3.47 3.61
CA LEU A 53 12.87 -3.24 2.24
C LEU A 53 11.75 -3.57 1.23
N ALA A 54 11.04 -4.68 1.44
CA ALA A 54 9.90 -5.06 0.61
C ALA A 54 8.75 -4.05 0.70
N ASP A 55 8.48 -3.50 1.89
CA ASP A 55 7.44 -2.49 2.07
C ASP A 55 7.82 -1.14 1.43
N LEU A 56 9.07 -0.71 1.55
CA LEU A 56 9.57 0.52 0.91
C LEU A 56 9.55 0.39 -0.62
N GLY A 57 10.05 -0.73 -1.16
CA GLY A 57 10.02 -1.00 -2.59
C GLY A 57 8.59 -1.08 -3.13
N TRP A 58 7.68 -1.72 -2.40
CA TRP A 58 6.27 -1.76 -2.76
C TRP A 58 5.63 -0.38 -2.78
N LEU A 59 5.98 0.51 -1.84
CA LEU A 59 5.50 1.90 -1.78
C LEU A 59 6.21 2.87 -2.76
N GLY A 60 7.18 2.39 -3.55
CA GLY A 60 8.00 3.24 -4.41
C GLY A 60 8.81 4.28 -3.63
N VAL A 61 9.33 3.91 -2.46
CA VAL A 61 10.18 4.77 -1.62
C VAL A 61 11.64 4.37 -1.80
N ASP A 62 12.33 5.04 -2.71
CA ASP A 62 13.76 4.82 -2.96
C ASP A 62 14.66 5.69 -2.07
N TRP A 63 15.90 5.26 -1.90
CA TRP A 63 16.94 6.00 -1.16
C TRP A 63 18.22 6.10 -1.99
N ASP A 64 19.04 7.08 -1.66
CA ASP A 64 20.27 7.41 -2.39
C ASP A 64 21.50 6.72 -1.81
N GLU A 65 21.49 6.41 -0.51
CA GLU A 65 22.56 5.64 0.16
C GLU A 65 21.97 4.67 1.19
N GLY A 66 22.63 3.53 1.37
CA GLY A 66 22.20 2.46 2.27
C GLY A 66 21.56 1.26 1.55
N PRO A 67 21.05 0.27 2.29
CA PRO A 67 20.87 0.26 3.74
C PRO A 67 22.21 0.21 4.50
N VAL A 68 22.40 1.12 5.46
CA VAL A 68 23.49 1.09 6.43
C VAL A 68 22.97 0.54 7.76
N ARG A 69 23.67 -0.42 8.36
CA ARG A 69 23.28 -1.03 9.64
C ARG A 69 24.09 -0.45 10.79
N GLN A 70 23.43 -0.09 11.87
CA GLN A 70 24.11 0.45 13.05
C GLN A 70 24.96 -0.60 13.77
N SER A 71 24.56 -1.88 13.76
CA SER A 71 25.36 -2.99 14.32
C SER A 71 26.78 -3.06 13.73
N GLY A 72 26.95 -2.64 12.48
CA GLY A 72 28.25 -2.56 11.80
C GLY A 72 29.12 -1.35 12.19
N ARG A 73 28.63 -0.47 13.07
CA ARG A 73 29.25 0.83 13.41
C ARG A 73 29.64 0.96 14.88
N SER A 74 29.60 -0.12 15.65
CA SER A 74 29.95 -0.20 17.07
C SER A 74 31.26 0.50 17.44
N ALA A 75 32.32 0.32 16.66
CA ALA A 75 33.62 0.95 16.90
C ALA A 75 33.54 2.49 16.85
N ARG A 76 32.80 3.02 15.88
CA ARG A 76 32.60 4.46 15.69
C ARG A 76 31.79 5.07 16.85
N TYR A 77 30.78 4.35 17.33
CA TYR A 77 30.01 4.80 18.50
C TYR A 77 30.83 4.76 19.78
N ALA A 78 31.67 3.73 19.97
CA ALA A 78 32.56 3.65 21.12
C ALA A 78 33.57 4.81 21.14
N GLU A 79 34.08 5.23 19.97
CA GLU A 79 34.95 6.40 19.85
C GLU A 79 34.24 7.69 20.25
N ALA A 80 33.04 7.95 19.69
CA ALA A 80 32.25 9.13 20.06
C ALA A 80 31.86 9.12 21.55
N GLY A 81 31.52 7.96 22.10
CA GLY A 81 31.21 7.80 23.51
C GLY A 81 32.42 8.00 24.43
N LYS A 82 33.66 7.76 23.97
CA LYS A 82 34.87 8.13 24.74
C LYS A 82 35.05 9.64 24.81
N GLN A 83 34.72 10.37 23.74
CA GLN A 83 34.79 11.83 23.71
C GLN A 83 33.75 12.47 24.64
N LEU A 84 32.53 11.94 24.66
CA LEU A 84 31.42 12.47 25.46
C LEU A 84 31.35 11.92 26.90
N GLY A 85 31.98 10.76 27.14
CA GLY A 85 31.74 9.92 28.32
C GLY A 85 30.55 8.97 28.14
N ALA A 86 30.45 7.96 29.01
CA ALA A 86 29.37 6.97 28.97
C ALA A 86 27.99 7.55 29.33
N ARG A 87 27.94 8.74 29.94
CA ARG A 87 26.72 9.48 30.28
C ARG A 87 26.86 10.94 29.89
N PHE A 88 25.76 11.55 29.48
CA PHE A 88 25.67 12.96 29.13
C PHE A 88 24.38 13.55 29.69
N ASP A 89 24.49 14.62 30.48
CA ASP A 89 23.37 15.25 31.20
C ASP A 89 22.48 14.21 31.95
N GLY A 90 23.13 13.27 32.64
CA GLY A 90 22.44 12.21 33.38
C GLY A 90 21.85 11.09 32.52
N ILE A 91 21.92 11.14 31.18
CA ILE A 91 21.43 10.11 30.27
C ILE A 91 22.57 9.18 29.84
N THR A 92 22.29 7.87 29.79
CA THR A 92 23.26 6.86 29.34
C THR A 92 23.44 6.92 27.81
N LEU A 93 24.69 7.00 27.36
CA LEU A 93 25.09 6.98 25.95
C LEU A 93 25.68 5.64 25.53
N LEU A 94 26.44 5.00 26.42
CA LEU A 94 26.96 3.65 26.28
C LEU A 94 26.47 2.80 27.46
N ARG A 95 25.92 1.62 27.17
CA ARG A 95 25.57 0.62 28.18
C ARG A 95 26.84 0.01 28.81
N GLU A 96 26.67 -0.74 29.90
CA GLU A 96 27.79 -1.37 30.62
C GLU A 96 28.60 -2.35 29.73
N ASP A 97 27.93 -3.01 28.79
CA ASP A 97 28.53 -3.89 27.78
C ASP A 97 29.19 -3.14 26.61
N GLY A 98 29.16 -1.81 26.62
CA GLY A 98 29.68 -0.95 25.55
C GLY A 98 28.71 -0.72 24.40
N THR A 99 27.52 -1.32 24.41
CA THR A 99 26.53 -1.14 23.35
C THR A 99 25.98 0.30 23.37
N PRO A 100 25.96 1.02 22.24
CA PRO A 100 25.45 2.39 22.19
C PRO A 100 23.95 2.45 22.43
N THR A 101 23.49 3.50 23.10
CA THR A 101 22.06 3.81 23.15
C THR A 101 21.61 4.45 21.84
N TYR A 102 20.30 4.41 21.60
CA TYR A 102 19.67 5.10 20.47
C TYR A 102 20.10 6.57 20.34
N HIS A 103 20.29 7.28 21.48
CA HIS A 103 20.67 8.69 21.46
C HIS A 103 22.05 8.90 20.87
N LEU A 104 23.05 8.13 21.31
CA LEU A 104 24.41 8.24 20.80
C LEU A 104 24.47 7.81 19.34
N ALA A 105 23.96 6.61 19.03
CA ALA A 105 24.04 6.05 17.69
C ALA A 105 23.37 6.95 16.64
N SER A 106 22.15 7.45 16.93
CA SER A 106 21.44 8.35 16.02
C SER A 106 22.22 9.62 15.73
N VAL A 107 22.73 10.31 16.76
CA VAL A 107 23.42 11.60 16.58
C VAL A 107 24.74 11.40 15.83
N VAL A 108 25.53 10.39 16.18
CA VAL A 108 26.80 10.10 15.52
C VAL A 108 26.59 9.82 14.03
N ASP A 109 25.59 9.02 13.68
CA ASP A 109 25.29 8.72 12.29
C ASP A 109 24.75 9.95 11.55
N ASP A 110 23.89 10.75 12.18
CA ASP A 110 23.39 11.96 11.56
C ASP A 110 24.54 12.93 11.20
N ILE A 111 25.57 13.02 12.06
CA ILE A 111 26.78 13.80 11.81
C ILE A 111 27.62 13.18 10.69
N ASP A 112 27.95 11.88 10.81
CA ASP A 112 28.86 11.19 9.89
C ASP A 112 28.30 11.16 8.44
N PHE A 113 26.98 11.02 8.30
CA PHE A 113 26.31 11.05 7.00
C PHE A 113 25.91 12.47 6.55
N GLY A 114 26.23 13.50 7.33
CA GLY A 114 25.95 14.91 6.99
C GLY A 114 24.45 15.18 6.83
N ILE A 115 23.62 14.53 7.66
CA ILE A 115 22.18 14.72 7.64
C ILE A 115 21.87 16.17 8.04
N THR A 116 21.05 16.83 7.22
CA THR A 116 20.69 18.25 7.43
C THR A 116 19.31 18.42 8.08
N HIS A 117 18.41 17.47 7.86
CA HIS A 117 17.03 17.53 8.37
C HIS A 117 16.60 16.18 8.95
N VAL A 118 15.91 16.25 10.08
CA VAL A 118 15.34 15.13 10.83
C VAL A 118 13.85 15.15 10.84
N ILE A 119 13.26 14.31 10.01
CA ILE A 119 11.82 14.16 9.91
C ILE A 119 11.42 12.85 10.56
N ARG A 120 10.70 12.93 11.69
CA ARG A 120 10.25 11.77 12.47
C ARG A 120 8.98 12.07 13.27
N GLY A 121 8.38 11.05 13.86
CA GLY A 121 7.18 11.18 14.68
C GLY A 121 7.38 12.06 15.91
N ASN A 122 6.29 12.70 16.35
CA ASN A 122 6.26 13.62 17.49
C ASN A 122 6.61 12.97 18.84
N ASP A 123 6.55 11.65 18.93
CA ASP A 123 7.02 10.89 20.10
C ASP A 123 8.53 10.98 20.33
N HIS A 124 9.31 11.38 19.31
CA HIS A 124 10.73 11.67 19.47
C HIS A 124 11.04 13.13 19.85
N ARG A 125 10.04 14.02 19.93
CA ARG A 125 10.24 15.43 20.29
C ARG A 125 10.98 15.62 21.64
N PRO A 126 10.69 14.85 22.70
CA PRO A 126 11.41 14.99 23.98
C PRO A 126 12.92 14.77 23.84
N ASN A 127 13.37 14.04 22.82
CA ASN A 127 14.78 13.73 22.59
C ASN A 127 15.54 14.85 21.87
N GLU A 128 14.85 15.82 21.26
CA GLU A 128 15.47 16.83 20.40
C GLU A 128 16.54 17.65 21.13
N ARG A 129 16.21 18.16 22.33
CA ARG A 129 17.14 18.99 23.10
C ARG A 129 18.46 18.25 23.37
N LEU A 130 18.35 17.00 23.82
CA LEU A 130 19.51 16.15 24.07
C LEU A 130 20.30 15.90 22.77
N HIS A 131 19.61 15.56 21.67
CA HIS A 131 20.27 15.28 20.39
C HIS A 131 21.02 16.50 19.84
N ARG A 132 20.47 17.71 19.96
CA ARG A 132 21.17 18.96 19.61
C ARG A 132 22.42 19.18 20.45
N GLN A 133 22.32 19.03 21.77
CA GLN A 133 23.46 19.18 22.68
C GLN A 133 24.57 18.15 22.42
N LEU A 134 24.20 16.91 22.09
CA LEU A 134 25.16 15.87 21.73
C LEU A 134 25.90 16.21 20.44
N ALA A 135 25.20 16.73 19.43
CA ALA A 135 25.83 17.13 18.17
C ALA A 135 26.82 18.30 18.39
N GLU A 136 26.41 19.30 19.17
CA GLU A 136 27.28 20.44 19.54
C GLU A 136 28.51 19.98 20.34
N ALA A 137 28.34 19.06 21.29
CA ALA A 137 29.43 18.50 22.08
C ALA A 137 30.42 17.66 21.26
N LEU A 138 29.96 17.09 20.14
CA LEU A 138 30.79 16.42 19.14
C LEU A 138 31.40 17.40 18.11
N GLY A 139 31.16 18.71 18.27
CA GLY A 139 31.70 19.76 17.39
C GLY A 139 30.97 19.91 16.06
N ALA A 140 29.76 19.36 15.93
CA ALA A 140 28.94 19.43 14.73
C ALA A 140 27.81 20.47 14.86
N THR A 141 27.32 20.97 13.73
CA THR A 141 26.07 21.75 13.69
C THR A 141 24.89 20.78 13.72
N PRO A 142 23.94 20.90 14.68
CA PRO A 142 22.78 20.02 14.71
C PRO A 142 21.93 20.16 13.44
N PRO A 143 21.30 19.08 12.95
CA PRO A 143 20.32 19.17 11.89
C PRO A 143 19.08 19.94 12.33
N GLU A 144 18.27 20.36 11.35
CA GLU A 144 16.92 20.85 11.63
C GLU A 144 15.99 19.70 11.97
N TYR A 145 15.23 19.81 13.06
CA TYR A 145 14.29 18.75 13.49
C TYR A 145 12.86 19.14 13.14
N ILE A 146 12.17 18.25 12.42
CA ILE A 146 10.78 18.36 12.02
C ILE A 146 10.04 17.15 12.61
N HIS A 147 9.12 17.43 13.53
CA HIS A 147 8.34 16.42 14.21
C HIS A 147 6.91 16.44 13.67
N HIS A 148 6.51 15.39 12.96
CA HIS A 148 5.15 15.26 12.44
C HIS A 148 4.23 14.56 13.45
N GLY A 149 2.94 14.89 13.41
CA GLY A 149 1.90 14.23 14.19
C GLY A 149 1.85 12.73 13.93
N LEU A 150 1.44 11.99 14.94
CA LEU A 150 1.28 10.54 14.89
C LEU A 150 -0.02 10.16 14.19
N ILE A 151 -0.05 8.95 13.62
CA ILE A 151 -1.29 8.33 13.15
C ILE A 151 -1.88 7.51 14.31
N LEU A 152 -3.06 7.90 14.74
CA LEU A 152 -3.78 7.31 15.87
C LEU A 152 -4.94 6.44 15.37
N GLY A 153 -5.33 5.46 16.17
CA GLY A 153 -6.58 4.72 15.96
C GLY A 153 -7.81 5.59 16.25
N GLU A 154 -8.99 5.00 16.03
CA GLU A 154 -10.28 5.65 16.35
C GLU A 154 -10.42 5.97 17.85
N ASP A 155 -9.75 5.19 18.71
CA ASP A 155 -9.72 5.37 20.16
C ASP A 155 -8.75 6.48 20.63
N GLY A 156 -8.09 7.18 19.69
CA GLY A 156 -7.09 8.21 19.98
C GLY A 156 -5.77 7.67 20.53
N ARG A 157 -5.56 6.35 20.51
CA ARG A 157 -4.29 5.72 20.92
C ARG A 157 -3.43 5.41 19.71
N LYS A 158 -2.14 5.13 19.94
CA LYS A 158 -1.24 4.65 18.88
C LYS A 158 -1.83 3.38 18.24
N LEU A 159 -1.77 3.31 16.91
CA LEU A 159 -2.30 2.21 16.13
C LEU A 159 -1.71 0.87 16.60
N SER A 160 -2.56 -0.09 16.95
CA SER A 160 -2.12 -1.42 17.35
C SER A 160 -1.82 -2.30 16.13
N LYS A 161 -0.93 -3.28 16.26
CA LYS A 161 -0.69 -4.29 15.20
C LYS A 161 -1.95 -5.08 14.82
N ARG A 162 -2.97 -5.11 15.68
CA ARG A 162 -4.23 -5.83 15.47
C ARG A 162 -5.26 -5.00 14.70
N THR A 163 -5.04 -3.69 14.59
CA THR A 163 -5.92 -2.81 13.83
C THR A 163 -5.80 -3.17 12.34
N PRO A 164 -6.91 -3.39 11.61
CA PRO A 164 -6.87 -3.74 10.19
C PRO A 164 -6.11 -2.70 9.36
N GLY A 165 -5.17 -3.15 8.52
CA GLY A 165 -4.35 -2.26 7.70
C GLY A 165 -3.34 -1.42 8.49
N SER A 166 -3.01 -1.80 9.74
CA SER A 166 -2.06 -1.05 10.57
C SER A 166 -0.60 -1.15 10.12
N THR A 167 -0.30 -2.07 9.22
CA THR A 167 1.00 -2.24 8.57
C THR A 167 0.84 -2.22 7.05
N VAL A 168 1.94 -1.88 6.37
CA VAL A 168 2.01 -1.89 4.89
C VAL A 168 1.70 -3.30 4.35
N ALA A 169 2.27 -4.35 4.94
CA ALA A 169 1.96 -5.72 4.54
C ALA A 169 0.47 -6.06 4.68
N SER A 170 -0.19 -5.64 5.77
CA SER A 170 -1.63 -5.90 5.97
C SER A 170 -2.51 -5.18 4.94
N LEU A 171 -2.11 -3.98 4.49
CA LEU A 171 -2.80 -3.27 3.40
C LEU A 171 -2.60 -3.97 2.05
N ARG A 172 -1.36 -4.41 1.77
CA ARG A 172 -1.04 -5.19 0.57
C ARG A 172 -1.80 -6.51 0.51
N GLU A 173 -1.88 -7.25 1.61
CA GLU A 173 -2.65 -8.50 1.73
C GLU A 173 -4.15 -8.29 1.51
N GLN A 174 -4.68 -7.12 1.89
CA GLN A 174 -6.06 -6.72 1.59
C GLN A 174 -6.28 -6.35 0.12
N GLY A 175 -5.25 -6.41 -0.73
CA GLY A 175 -5.35 -6.07 -2.15
C GLY A 175 -5.37 -4.56 -2.43
N ILE A 176 -5.06 -3.72 -1.43
CA ILE A 176 -4.96 -2.28 -1.65
C ILE A 176 -3.75 -1.99 -2.54
N PRO A 177 -3.89 -1.26 -3.68
CA PRO A 177 -2.75 -0.89 -4.51
C PRO A 177 -1.74 -0.01 -3.76
N ALA A 178 -0.45 -0.18 -4.05
CA ALA A 178 0.61 0.65 -3.49
C ALA A 178 0.36 2.15 -3.70
N ALA A 179 -0.06 2.53 -4.91
CA ALA A 179 -0.37 3.92 -5.27
C ALA A 179 -1.43 4.55 -4.36
N ALA A 180 -2.41 3.77 -3.88
CA ALA A 180 -3.44 4.26 -2.97
C ALA A 180 -2.88 4.54 -1.57
N VAL A 181 -2.05 3.63 -1.03
CA VAL A 181 -1.38 3.83 0.25
C VAL A 181 -0.40 5.00 0.16
N ARG A 182 0.36 5.08 -0.93
CA ARG A 182 1.31 6.15 -1.20
C ARG A 182 0.62 7.52 -1.25
N ARG A 183 -0.45 7.66 -2.05
CA ARG A 183 -1.24 8.88 -2.15
C ARG A 183 -1.81 9.28 -0.79
N TYR A 184 -2.32 8.33 0.01
CA TYR A 184 -2.80 8.64 1.37
C TYR A 184 -1.70 9.23 2.26
N LEU A 185 -0.50 8.64 2.26
CA LEU A 185 0.62 9.14 3.05
C LEU A 185 1.11 10.50 2.55
N GLU A 186 1.09 10.75 1.24
CA GLU A 186 1.40 12.04 0.64
C GLU A 186 0.35 13.12 0.96
N GLU A 187 -0.94 12.77 0.97
CA GLU A 187 -2.04 13.65 1.40
C GLU A 187 -1.87 14.10 2.86
N LEU A 188 -1.40 13.20 3.73
CA LEU A 188 -1.08 13.53 5.12
C LEU A 188 0.16 14.45 5.21
N GLY A 189 1.20 14.15 4.42
CA GLY A 189 2.44 14.93 4.35
C GLY A 189 3.16 15.02 5.71
N LEU A 190 3.29 16.24 6.24
CA LEU A 190 3.90 16.52 7.54
C LEU A 190 2.86 17.15 8.47
N PRO A 191 1.89 16.37 8.99
CA PRO A 191 0.83 16.93 9.80
C PRO A 191 1.40 17.57 11.06
N LYS A 192 0.92 18.78 11.41
CA LYS A 192 1.37 19.51 12.62
C LYS A 192 0.87 18.89 13.92
N HIS A 193 -0.25 18.18 13.85
CA HIS A 193 -0.92 17.54 14.97
C HIS A 193 -1.20 16.08 14.61
N ASP A 194 -1.44 15.26 15.63
CA ASP A 194 -1.83 13.87 15.42
C ASP A 194 -3.09 13.78 14.57
N VAL A 195 -3.16 12.74 13.74
CA VAL A 195 -4.25 12.49 12.80
C VAL A 195 -4.84 11.13 13.06
N HIS A 196 -6.13 10.97 12.77
CA HIS A 196 -6.77 9.66 12.83
C HIS A 196 -6.49 8.86 11.56
N TYR A 197 -6.25 7.58 11.75
CA TYR A 197 -6.13 6.62 10.68
C TYR A 197 -7.46 6.50 9.93
N ASP A 198 -7.44 6.71 8.61
CA ASP A 198 -8.63 6.71 7.75
C ASP A 198 -8.55 5.59 6.71
N LEU A 199 -8.75 4.35 7.16
CA LEU A 199 -8.88 3.19 6.26
C LEU A 199 -9.99 3.38 5.20
N PRO A 200 -11.16 3.98 5.51
CA PRO A 200 -12.13 4.34 4.49
C PRO A 200 -11.56 5.23 3.37
N ARG A 201 -10.71 6.21 3.65
CA ARG A 201 -10.02 7.01 2.63
C ARG A 201 -9.08 6.17 1.80
N ILE A 202 -8.27 5.31 2.42
CA ILE A 202 -7.36 4.40 1.69
C ILE A 202 -8.15 3.50 0.73
N ARG A 203 -9.31 2.99 1.15
CA ARG A 203 -10.19 2.18 0.28
C ARG A 203 -10.78 2.96 -0.89
N ARG A 204 -11.15 4.23 -0.69
CA ARG A 204 -11.57 5.10 -1.81
C ARG A 204 -10.43 5.33 -2.79
N LEU A 205 -9.23 5.60 -2.28
CA LEU A 205 -8.02 5.73 -3.09
C LEU A 205 -7.66 4.44 -3.81
N ALA A 206 -7.99 3.26 -3.27
CA ALA A 206 -7.79 1.98 -3.94
C ALA A 206 -8.63 1.86 -5.22
N ILE A 207 -9.90 2.26 -5.13
CA ILE A 207 -10.81 2.32 -6.30
C ILE A 207 -10.26 3.30 -7.34
N GLU A 208 -9.85 4.50 -6.91
CA GLU A 208 -9.25 5.51 -7.80
C GLU A 208 -7.98 4.97 -8.47
N ALA A 209 -7.08 4.35 -7.70
CA ALA A 209 -5.84 3.76 -8.21
C ALA A 209 -6.13 2.63 -9.21
N ILE A 210 -7.10 1.75 -8.93
CA ILE A 210 -7.52 0.70 -9.87
C ILE A 210 -8.16 1.31 -11.12
N ALA A 211 -8.86 2.42 -11.04
CA ALA A 211 -9.43 3.07 -12.22
C ALA A 211 -8.36 3.71 -13.12
N GLU A 212 -7.31 4.28 -12.52
CA GLU A 212 -6.22 5.00 -13.21
C GLU A 212 -5.06 4.10 -13.68
N MET A 213 -4.93 2.89 -13.11
CA MET A 213 -3.84 1.95 -13.41
C MET A 213 -3.76 1.62 -14.92
N PRO A 214 -2.59 1.50 -15.55
CA PRO A 214 -2.49 1.01 -16.93
C PRO A 214 -3.12 -0.38 -17.11
N ASP A 215 -3.74 -0.63 -18.27
CA ASP A 215 -4.47 -1.88 -18.55
C ASP A 215 -3.62 -3.14 -18.33
N VAL A 216 -2.37 -3.12 -18.82
CA VAL A 216 -1.42 -4.24 -18.68
C VAL A 216 -1.07 -4.47 -17.22
N GLU A 217 -0.79 -3.40 -16.47
CA GLU A 217 -0.45 -3.47 -15.05
C GLU A 217 -1.63 -4.00 -14.22
N LEU A 218 -2.85 -3.55 -14.51
CA LEU A 218 -4.05 -4.04 -13.81
C LEU A 218 -4.30 -5.52 -14.10
N ALA A 219 -4.13 -5.94 -15.35
CA ALA A 219 -4.27 -7.34 -15.74
C ALA A 219 -3.24 -8.23 -15.02
N GLU A 220 -1.97 -7.81 -14.97
CA GLU A 220 -0.91 -8.51 -14.24
C GLU A 220 -1.20 -8.56 -12.74
N ALA A 221 -1.57 -7.43 -12.12
CA ALA A 221 -1.88 -7.35 -10.71
C ALA A 221 -3.09 -8.22 -10.31
N ALA A 222 -4.05 -8.39 -11.21
CA ALA A 222 -5.21 -9.24 -11.04
C ALA A 222 -5.00 -10.69 -11.53
N GLU A 223 -3.79 -11.04 -11.97
CA GLU A 223 -3.45 -12.37 -12.51
C GLU A 223 -4.41 -12.81 -13.63
N ALA A 224 -4.76 -11.86 -14.51
CA ALA A 224 -5.79 -11.99 -15.52
C ALA A 224 -5.27 -11.62 -16.93
N PRO A 225 -5.89 -12.14 -18.01
CA PRO A 225 -5.61 -11.65 -19.36
C PRO A 225 -6.03 -10.19 -19.54
N VAL A 226 -5.28 -9.43 -20.35
CA VAL A 226 -5.58 -8.01 -20.66
C VAL A 226 -7.01 -7.82 -21.22
N GLY A 227 -7.55 -8.81 -21.93
CA GLY A 227 -8.93 -8.75 -22.44
C GLY A 227 -10.01 -8.68 -21.36
N LEU A 228 -9.69 -8.92 -20.09
CA LEU A 228 -10.64 -8.82 -18.97
C LEU A 228 -10.61 -7.47 -18.26
N VAL A 229 -9.78 -6.52 -18.68
CA VAL A 229 -9.58 -5.25 -17.94
C VAL A 229 -10.89 -4.50 -17.68
N SER A 230 -11.82 -4.46 -18.63
CA SER A 230 -13.14 -3.84 -18.46
C SER A 230 -13.91 -4.39 -17.26
N VAL A 231 -13.78 -5.69 -16.99
CA VAL A 231 -14.34 -6.38 -15.81
C VAL A 231 -13.59 -6.00 -14.53
N LEU A 232 -12.26 -5.89 -14.58
CA LEU A 232 -11.42 -5.60 -13.42
C LEU A 232 -11.64 -4.17 -12.87
N ARG A 233 -11.94 -3.19 -13.74
CA ARG A 233 -12.16 -1.79 -13.34
C ARG A 233 -13.32 -1.58 -12.36
N GLY A 234 -14.22 -2.57 -12.24
CA GLY A 234 -15.31 -2.55 -11.26
C GLY A 234 -14.91 -2.94 -9.84
N ALA A 235 -13.66 -3.34 -9.61
CA ALA A 235 -13.18 -3.85 -8.32
C ALA A 235 -12.86 -2.73 -7.32
N ARG A 236 -13.04 -3.01 -6.03
CA ARG A 236 -12.68 -2.12 -4.92
C ARG A 236 -11.24 -2.27 -4.46
N ASP A 237 -10.67 -3.44 -4.69
CA ASP A 237 -9.29 -3.81 -4.39
C ASP A 237 -8.84 -4.90 -5.37
N LEU A 238 -7.53 -5.19 -5.40
CA LEU A 238 -6.94 -6.16 -6.32
C LEU A 238 -7.36 -7.59 -6.00
N ASN A 239 -7.79 -7.90 -4.78
CA ASN A 239 -8.31 -9.24 -4.45
C ASN A 239 -9.68 -9.45 -5.07
N GLU A 240 -10.55 -8.43 -5.03
CA GLU A 240 -11.82 -8.45 -5.76
C GLU A 240 -11.59 -8.49 -7.27
N ALA A 241 -10.58 -7.78 -7.81
CA ALA A 241 -10.25 -7.86 -9.24
C ALA A 241 -9.88 -9.29 -9.67
N ARG A 242 -9.02 -9.99 -8.90
CA ARG A 242 -8.69 -11.41 -9.11
C ARG A 242 -9.94 -12.30 -9.09
N GLU A 243 -10.82 -12.09 -8.12
CA GLU A 243 -12.04 -12.90 -8.00
C GLU A 243 -13.03 -12.62 -9.15
N LEU A 244 -13.15 -11.38 -9.62
CA LEU A 244 -13.93 -11.04 -10.82
C LEU A 244 -13.34 -11.71 -12.07
N ALA A 245 -12.02 -11.68 -12.25
CA ALA A 245 -11.35 -12.37 -13.36
C ALA A 245 -11.66 -13.87 -13.35
N ARG A 246 -11.51 -14.50 -12.19
CA ARG A 246 -11.79 -15.93 -12.00
C ARG A 246 -13.25 -16.28 -12.33
N GLN A 247 -14.21 -15.44 -11.96
CA GLN A 247 -15.62 -15.65 -12.33
C GLN A 247 -15.87 -15.66 -13.84
N VAL A 248 -15.06 -14.91 -14.60
CA VAL A 248 -15.18 -14.88 -16.06
C VAL A 248 -14.46 -16.05 -16.71
N LEU A 249 -13.26 -16.38 -16.23
CA LEU A 249 -12.42 -17.47 -16.77
C LEU A 249 -12.95 -18.85 -16.41
N GLU A 250 -13.58 -19.00 -15.24
CA GLU A 250 -14.11 -20.25 -14.71
C GLU A 250 -15.63 -20.12 -14.48
N PRO A 251 -16.44 -20.03 -15.55
CA PRO A 251 -17.89 -19.92 -15.38
C PRO A 251 -18.45 -21.19 -14.74
N VAL A 252 -19.37 -21.01 -13.80
CA VAL A 252 -20.19 -22.12 -13.29
C VAL A 252 -21.40 -22.25 -14.18
N THR A 253 -21.66 -23.43 -14.75
CA THR A 253 -22.88 -23.67 -15.51
C THR A 253 -24.09 -23.63 -14.57
N ALA A 254 -24.98 -22.65 -14.75
CA ALA A 254 -26.24 -22.60 -14.03
C ALA A 254 -27.30 -23.43 -14.77
N GLN A 255 -28.04 -24.27 -14.05
CA GLN A 255 -29.27 -24.87 -14.58
C GLN A 255 -30.42 -23.92 -14.26
N LEU A 256 -30.88 -23.18 -15.28
CA LEU A 256 -31.92 -22.19 -15.10
C LEU A 256 -33.31 -22.80 -15.35
N PRO A 257 -34.33 -22.34 -14.59
CA PRO A 257 -35.67 -22.87 -14.73
C PRO A 257 -36.31 -22.38 -16.04
N ALA A 258 -37.37 -23.04 -16.50
CA ALA A 258 -37.95 -22.79 -17.83
C ALA A 258 -38.42 -21.34 -18.04
N GLU A 259 -38.84 -20.65 -16.98
CA GLU A 259 -39.21 -19.23 -17.00
C GLU A 259 -38.07 -18.28 -17.38
N ALA A 260 -36.81 -18.72 -17.30
CA ALA A 260 -35.65 -17.96 -17.74
C ALA A 260 -35.52 -17.89 -19.28
N ARG A 261 -36.13 -18.86 -19.99
CA ARG A 261 -35.94 -19.05 -21.43
C ARG A 261 -36.33 -17.83 -22.28
N PRO A 262 -37.46 -17.14 -22.06
CA PRO A 262 -37.83 -15.97 -22.86
C PRO A 262 -36.78 -14.86 -22.81
N THR A 263 -36.21 -14.58 -21.62
CA THR A 263 -35.15 -13.58 -21.45
C THR A 263 -33.90 -13.96 -22.24
N LEU A 264 -33.47 -15.22 -22.14
CA LEU A 264 -32.23 -15.70 -22.74
C LEU A 264 -32.32 -15.82 -24.26
N GLU A 265 -33.43 -16.30 -24.81
CA GLU A 265 -33.65 -16.31 -26.26
C GLU A 265 -33.66 -14.89 -26.83
N ARG A 266 -34.32 -13.95 -26.14
CA ARG A 266 -34.32 -12.55 -26.57
C ARG A 266 -32.93 -11.94 -26.54
N PHE A 267 -32.15 -12.24 -25.51
CA PHE A 267 -30.76 -11.79 -25.44
C PHE A 267 -29.91 -12.39 -26.58
N LYS A 268 -30.09 -13.68 -26.91
CA LYS A 268 -29.40 -14.32 -28.05
C LYS A 268 -29.69 -13.59 -29.35
N GLU A 269 -30.94 -13.28 -29.66
CA GLU A 269 -31.30 -12.51 -30.88
C GLU A 269 -30.57 -11.16 -30.96
N LEU A 270 -30.48 -10.45 -29.83
CA LEU A 270 -29.77 -9.17 -29.76
C LEU A 270 -28.27 -9.35 -29.96
N ARG A 271 -27.66 -10.34 -29.28
CA ARG A 271 -26.22 -10.63 -29.37
C ARG A 271 -25.81 -11.15 -30.74
N GLU A 272 -26.68 -11.91 -31.41
CA GLU A 272 -26.48 -12.42 -32.78
C GLU A 272 -26.42 -11.32 -33.83
N ARG A 273 -27.16 -10.23 -33.63
CA ARG A 273 -27.13 -9.07 -34.55
C ARG A 273 -25.94 -8.16 -34.31
N ALA A 274 -25.31 -8.26 -33.13
CA ALA A 274 -24.17 -7.45 -32.76
C ALA A 274 -22.86 -7.98 -33.35
N SER A 275 -21.85 -7.10 -33.39
CA SER A 275 -20.47 -7.41 -33.77
C SER A 275 -19.83 -8.42 -32.81
N ASN A 276 -18.76 -9.09 -33.25
CA ASN A 276 -18.09 -10.10 -32.42
C ASN A 276 -17.55 -9.49 -31.11
N GLY A 277 -16.73 -8.45 -31.21
CA GLY A 277 -16.36 -7.60 -30.07
C GLY A 277 -17.38 -6.49 -29.85
N LEU A 278 -17.53 -6.06 -28.60
CA LEU A 278 -18.36 -4.93 -28.21
C LEU A 278 -17.46 -3.90 -27.55
N ASP A 279 -17.65 -2.62 -27.88
CA ASP A 279 -17.20 -1.55 -27.01
C ASP A 279 -18.20 -1.34 -25.85
N HIS A 280 -17.82 -0.48 -24.91
CA HIS A 280 -18.62 -0.22 -23.72
C HIS A 280 -20.04 0.29 -24.03
N ASP A 281 -20.19 1.16 -25.03
CA ASP A 281 -21.48 1.76 -25.39
C ASP A 281 -22.40 0.76 -26.08
N ALA A 282 -21.86 -0.07 -26.98
CA ALA A 282 -22.59 -1.15 -27.63
C ALA A 282 -23.05 -2.20 -26.61
N ALA A 283 -22.18 -2.58 -25.66
CA ALA A 283 -22.53 -3.49 -24.58
C ALA A 283 -23.66 -2.93 -23.69
N ARG A 284 -23.59 -1.66 -23.31
CA ARG A 284 -24.68 -0.99 -22.56
C ARG A 284 -25.97 -0.87 -23.38
N GLY A 285 -25.85 -0.66 -24.69
CA GLY A 285 -26.98 -0.66 -25.63
C GLY A 285 -27.76 -1.97 -25.57
N LEU A 286 -27.06 -3.11 -25.71
CA LEU A 286 -27.67 -4.44 -25.62
C LEU A 286 -28.39 -4.67 -24.28
N ILE A 287 -27.77 -4.30 -23.16
CA ILE A 287 -28.38 -4.44 -21.83
C ILE A 287 -29.63 -3.55 -21.69
N ARG A 288 -29.59 -2.32 -22.22
CA ARG A 288 -30.74 -1.41 -22.23
C ARG A 288 -31.89 -1.95 -23.08
N GLU A 289 -31.58 -2.46 -24.27
CA GLU A 289 -32.58 -3.05 -25.17
C GLU A 289 -33.24 -4.28 -24.56
N LEU A 290 -32.45 -5.19 -23.98
CA LEU A 290 -32.98 -6.36 -23.28
C LEU A 290 -33.92 -5.95 -22.13
N LYS A 291 -33.52 -4.96 -21.34
CA LYS A 291 -34.33 -4.43 -20.24
C LYS A 291 -35.62 -3.77 -20.75
N ALA A 292 -35.56 -3.04 -21.87
CA ALA A 292 -36.72 -2.34 -22.45
C ALA A 292 -37.82 -3.31 -22.92
N VAL A 293 -37.46 -4.53 -23.29
CA VAL A 293 -38.41 -5.60 -23.66
C VAL A 293 -38.77 -6.53 -22.51
N GLY A 294 -38.45 -6.15 -21.27
CA GLY A 294 -38.83 -6.89 -20.07
C GLY A 294 -37.90 -8.05 -19.68
N GLY A 295 -36.69 -8.13 -20.25
CA GLY A 295 -35.73 -9.17 -19.92
C GLY A 295 -35.17 -9.03 -18.49
N ASP A 296 -34.97 -10.17 -17.82
CA ASP A 296 -34.39 -10.23 -16.48
C ASP A 296 -32.84 -10.25 -16.52
N LEU A 297 -32.23 -9.17 -16.05
CA LEU A 297 -30.77 -9.05 -15.98
C LEU A 297 -30.13 -10.01 -14.97
N LYS A 298 -30.87 -10.45 -13.94
CA LYS A 298 -30.39 -11.47 -13.00
C LYS A 298 -30.28 -12.82 -13.71
N THR A 299 -31.28 -13.19 -14.50
CA THR A 299 -31.24 -14.37 -15.37
C THR A 299 -30.05 -14.33 -16.33
N LEU A 300 -29.86 -13.22 -17.04
CA LEU A 300 -28.72 -13.08 -17.95
C LEU A 300 -27.38 -13.26 -17.22
N ARG A 301 -27.23 -12.63 -16.05
CA ARG A 301 -26.03 -12.78 -15.24
C ARG A 301 -25.78 -14.23 -14.83
N LEU A 302 -26.80 -14.91 -14.31
CA LEU A 302 -26.67 -16.32 -13.92
C LEU A 302 -26.26 -17.20 -15.10
N ALA A 303 -26.78 -16.94 -16.30
CA ALA A 303 -26.37 -17.68 -17.50
C ALA A 303 -24.90 -17.44 -17.87
N LEU A 304 -24.41 -16.20 -17.74
CA LEU A 304 -23.05 -15.84 -18.16
C LEU A 304 -21.96 -16.15 -17.12
N THR A 305 -22.29 -16.17 -15.83
CA THR A 305 -21.30 -16.35 -14.75
C THR A 305 -21.61 -17.51 -13.80
N GLY A 306 -22.85 -18.01 -13.78
CA GLY A 306 -23.31 -18.99 -12.80
C GLY A 306 -23.60 -18.43 -11.43
N ARG A 307 -23.59 -17.10 -11.25
CA ARG A 307 -23.64 -16.45 -9.93
C ARG A 307 -24.63 -15.30 -9.91
N GLU A 308 -25.28 -15.08 -8.77
CA GLU A 308 -26.21 -13.95 -8.61
C GLU A 308 -25.52 -12.58 -8.56
N ARG A 309 -24.24 -12.57 -8.20
CA ARG A 309 -23.40 -11.37 -8.09
C ARG A 309 -22.12 -11.58 -8.89
N GLY A 310 -21.55 -10.49 -9.38
CA GLY A 310 -20.34 -10.52 -10.20
C GLY A 310 -20.14 -9.18 -10.91
N PRO A 311 -19.31 -9.15 -11.96
CA PRO A 311 -18.93 -7.91 -12.64
C PRO A 311 -20.12 -7.24 -13.31
N GLU A 312 -20.03 -5.94 -13.62
CA GLU A 312 -21.09 -5.25 -14.37
C GLU A 312 -21.37 -5.98 -15.71
N LEU A 313 -22.65 -6.07 -16.13
CA LEU A 313 -23.03 -6.91 -17.27
C LEU A 313 -22.46 -6.37 -18.59
N ALA A 314 -22.44 -5.05 -18.80
CA ALA A 314 -21.83 -4.48 -20.00
C ALA A 314 -20.32 -4.73 -20.04
N ALA A 315 -19.62 -4.57 -18.91
CA ALA A 315 -18.20 -4.94 -18.80
C ALA A 315 -17.95 -6.42 -19.13
N LEU A 316 -18.82 -7.32 -18.65
CA LEU A 316 -18.75 -8.75 -18.99
C LEU A 316 -18.94 -9.00 -20.49
N LEU A 317 -19.89 -8.33 -21.13
CA LEU A 317 -20.13 -8.48 -22.57
C LEU A 317 -19.02 -7.88 -23.44
N GLU A 318 -18.34 -6.84 -22.97
CA GLU A 318 -17.13 -6.29 -23.58
C GLU A 318 -15.97 -7.30 -23.52
N ALA A 319 -15.81 -7.96 -22.37
CA ALA A 319 -14.74 -8.94 -22.14
C ALA A 319 -14.96 -10.29 -22.87
N LEU A 320 -16.22 -10.68 -23.12
CA LEU A 320 -16.56 -11.95 -23.75
C LEU A 320 -16.77 -11.81 -25.26
N SER A 321 -16.19 -12.75 -26.02
CA SER A 321 -16.52 -12.89 -27.44
C SER A 321 -18.01 -13.24 -27.62
N LYS A 322 -18.52 -12.98 -28.83
CA LYS A 322 -19.90 -13.33 -29.18
C LYS A 322 -20.16 -14.83 -29.01
N ASP A 323 -19.27 -15.66 -29.52
CA ASP A 323 -19.40 -17.11 -29.47
C ASP A 323 -19.35 -17.65 -28.03
N GLU A 324 -18.48 -17.09 -27.19
CA GLU A 324 -18.42 -17.41 -25.76
C GLU A 324 -19.71 -17.02 -25.04
N THR A 325 -20.21 -15.82 -25.32
CA THR A 325 -21.45 -15.31 -24.75
C THR A 325 -22.63 -16.22 -25.09
N LEU A 326 -22.82 -16.54 -26.37
CA LEU A 326 -23.92 -17.39 -26.84
C LEU A 326 -23.81 -18.81 -26.29
N ARG A 327 -22.60 -19.40 -26.27
CA ARG A 327 -22.37 -20.74 -25.73
C ARG A 327 -22.76 -20.85 -24.25
N ARG A 328 -22.44 -19.84 -23.44
CA ARG A 328 -22.83 -19.83 -22.01
C ARG A 328 -24.34 -19.74 -21.83
N VAL A 329 -25.00 -18.94 -22.66
CA VAL A 329 -26.46 -18.81 -22.63
C VAL A 329 -27.13 -20.12 -23.04
N ASP A 330 -26.62 -20.80 -24.08
CA ASP A 330 -27.13 -22.10 -24.52
C ASP A 330 -26.93 -23.19 -23.47
N ALA A 331 -25.77 -23.19 -22.79
CA ALA A 331 -25.46 -24.15 -21.73
C ALA A 331 -26.28 -23.96 -20.45
N ALA A 332 -27.05 -22.87 -20.33
CA ALA A 332 -27.87 -22.60 -19.16
C ALA A 332 -29.18 -23.41 -19.10
N PHE A 333 -29.45 -24.22 -20.14
CA PHE A 333 -30.62 -25.09 -20.29
C PHE A 333 -30.27 -26.53 -20.65
#